data_AF-A0A163X3A5-F1
#
_entry.id   AF-A0A163X3A5-F1
#
_cell.length_a   1.000
_cell.length_b   1.000
_cell.length_c   1.000
_cell.angle_alpha   90.00
_cell.angle_beta   90.00
_cell.angle_gamma   90.00
#
_symmetry.space_group_name_H-M   'P 1'
#
loop_
_entity.id
_entity.type
_entity.pdbx_description
1 polymer ?
#
loop_
_entity_poly.entity_id
_entity_poly.type
_entity_poly.pdbx_seq_one_letter_code
_entity_poly.pdbx_strand_id
1 'polypeptide(L)' 'MNIPAVDRAIDIYGALSGHSEAPGVRAQLSQHLDQLHSEGETDHHRLTVHGLSFLRQNDLQRNS' A
#
# COMPACT_ATOMS: atom_id res chain seq x y z
N MET A 1 -4.73 -13.65 -0.11
CA MET A 1 -5.06 -13.41 1.32
C MET A 1 -5.57 -11.98 1.42
N ASN A 2 -6.68 -11.67 2.11
CA ASN A 2 -7.08 -10.27 2.28
C ASN A 2 -6.26 -9.68 3.42
N ILE A 3 -5.12 -9.06 3.11
CA ILE A 3 -4.24 -8.47 4.12
C ILE A 3 -4.91 -7.18 4.59
N PRO A 4 -5.35 -7.07 5.86
CA PRO A 4 -6.09 -5.89 6.34
C PRO A 4 -5.30 -4.58 6.20
N ALA A 5 -3.97 -4.66 6.04
CA ALA A 5 -3.10 -3.52 5.83
C ALA A 5 -3.24 -2.89 4.43
N VAL A 6 -3.74 -3.62 3.42
CA VAL A 6 -3.97 -3.09 2.07
C VAL A 6 -5.05 -2.01 2.09
N ASP A 7 -6.24 -2.37 2.58
CA ASP A 7 -7.38 -1.45 2.65
C ASP A 7 -7.05 -0.26 3.55
N ARG A 8 -6.42 -0.54 4.71
CA ARG A 8 -6.01 0.50 5.66
C ARG A 8 -5.01 1.49 5.05
N ALA A 9 -4.02 1.01 4.29
CA ALA A 9 -3.04 1.88 3.64
C ALA A 9 -3.70 2.75 2.57
N ILE A 10 -4.63 2.18 1.78
CA ILE A 10 -5.39 2.91 0.76
C ILE A 10 -6.25 4.00 1.40
N ASP A 11 -7.03 3.66 2.43
CA ASP A 11 -7.92 4.61 3.11
C ASP A 11 -7.13 5.80 3.70
N ILE A 12 -6.02 5.50 4.40
CA ILE A 12 -5.16 6.53 4.98
C ILE A 12 -4.52 7.38 3.89
N TYR A 13 -3.96 6.74 2.85
CA TYR A 13 -3.27 7.47 1.79
C TYR A 13 -4.24 8.38 1.04
N GLY A 14 -5.42 7.89 0.65
CA GLY A 14 -6.43 8.68 -0.04
C GLY A 14 -6.92 9.87 0.78
N ALA A 15 -7.07 9.70 2.09
CA ALA A 15 -7.41 10.81 3.00
C ALA A 15 -6.31 11.88 3.06
N LEU A 16 -5.03 11.49 2.91
CA LEU A 16 -3.88 12.41 2.96
C LEU A 16 -3.56 13.05 1.60
N SER A 17 -3.69 12.31 0.50
CA SER A 17 -3.36 12.77 -0.85
C SER A 17 -4.49 13.56 -1.50
N GLY A 18 -5.73 13.41 -1.01
CA GLY A 18 -6.92 14.04 -1.59
C GLY A 18 -7.37 13.40 -2.91
N HIS A 19 -6.82 12.25 -3.28
CA HIS A 19 -7.23 11.48 -4.45
C HIS A 19 -7.12 9.97 -4.19
N SER A 20 -7.97 9.19 -4.85
CA SER A 20 -7.89 7.72 -4.80
C SER A 20 -6.66 7.19 -5.52
N GLU A 21 -6.31 5.95 -5.23
CA GLU A 21 -5.27 5.21 -5.94
C GLU A 21 -5.63 5.02 -7.42
N ALA A 22 -4.61 4.98 -8.28
CA ALA A 22 -4.83 4.71 -9.69
C ALA A 22 -5.27 3.24 -9.92
N PRO A 23 -6.00 2.94 -11.00
CA PRO A 23 -6.37 1.58 -11.35
C PRO A 23 -5.14 0.65 -11.40
N GLY A 24 -5.23 -0.51 -10.75
CA GLY A 24 -4.15 -1.50 -10.69
C GLY A 24 -3.17 -1.33 -9.52
N VAL A 25 -3.06 -0.15 -8.91
CA VAL A 25 -2.15 0.11 -7.78
C VAL A 25 -2.51 -0.76 -6.57
N ARG A 26 -3.81 -0.98 -6.32
CA ARG A 26 -4.27 -1.88 -5.24
C ARG A 26 -3.76 -3.31 -5.40
N ALA A 27 -3.74 -3.85 -6.62
CA ALA A 27 -3.25 -5.20 -6.87
C ALA A 27 -1.73 -5.28 -6.66
N GLN A 28 -0.98 -4.28 -7.12
CA GLN A 28 0.46 -4.19 -6.90
C GLN A 28 0.80 -4.02 -5.41
N LEU A 29 0.05 -3.20 -4.68
CA LEU A 29 0.18 -3.04 -3.23
C LEU A 29 -0.10 -4.36 -2.52
N SER A 30 -1.16 -5.08 -2.89
CA SER A 30 -1.47 -6.39 -2.31
C SER A 30 -0.34 -7.38 -2.52
N GLN A 31 0.26 -7.43 -3.72
CA GLN A 31 1.40 -8.29 -4.00
C GLN A 31 2.63 -7.90 -3.18
N HIS A 32 2.90 -6.60 -3.06
CA HIS A 32 4.01 -6.09 -2.26
C HIS A 32 3.89 -6.47 -0.79
N LEU A 33 2.70 -6.31 -0.19
CA LEU A 33 2.48 -6.66 1.21
C LEU A 33 2.46 -8.19 1.45
N ASP A 34 1.97 -8.98 0.48
CA ASP A 34 2.01 -10.45 0.55
C ASP A 34 3.44 -10.98 0.50
N GLN A 35 4.30 -10.35 -0.29
CA GLN A 35 5.74 -10.64 -0.31
C GLN A 35 6.38 -10.35 1.05
N LEU A 36 6.19 -9.14 1.61
CA LEU A 36 6.73 -8.79 2.92
C LEU A 36 6.24 -9.74 4.03
N HIS A 37 4.97 -10.13 3.97
CA HIS A 37 4.39 -11.10 4.89
C HIS A 37 5.05 -12.48 4.75
N SER A 38 5.29 -12.93 3.52
CA SER A 38 6.00 -14.19 3.24
C SER A 38 7.48 -14.14 3.68
N GLU A 39 8.08 -12.96 3.71
CA GLU A 39 9.44 -12.71 4.22
C GLU A 39 9.50 -12.62 5.76
N GLY A 40 8.35 -12.71 6.44
CA GLY A 40 8.24 -12.78 7.91
C GLY A 40 7.67 -11.53 8.57
N GLU A 41 7.35 -10.48 7.81
CA GLU A 41 6.71 -9.28 8.35
C GLU A 41 5.22 -9.54 8.62
N THR A 42 4.88 -9.85 9.85
CA THR A 42 3.49 -10.13 10.26
C THR A 42 2.86 -8.97 11.02
N ASP A 43 3.65 -7.95 11.41
CA ASP A 43 3.11 -6.80 12.13
C ASP A 43 2.25 -5.94 11.21
N HIS A 44 0.97 -5.84 11.56
CA HIS A 44 -0.03 -5.14 10.77
C HIS A 44 0.29 -3.64 10.61
N HIS A 45 0.86 -2.99 11.64
CA HIS A 45 1.21 -1.57 11.57
C HIS A 45 2.42 -1.35 10.65
N ARG A 46 3.43 -2.21 10.72
CA ARG A 46 4.60 -2.17 9.83
C ARG A 46 4.19 -2.39 8.38
N LEU A 47 3.35 -3.40 8.11
CA LEU A 47 2.78 -3.61 6.77
C LEU A 47 2.01 -2.39 6.26
N THR A 48 1.27 -1.70 7.13
CA THR A 48 0.57 -0.46 6.76
C THR A 48 1.57 0.65 6.38
N VAL A 49 2.66 0.82 7.14
CA VAL A 49 3.72 1.81 6.83
C VAL A 49 4.42 1.48 5.50
N HIS A 50 4.70 0.21 5.24
CA HIS A 50 5.20 -0.24 3.94
C HIS A 50 4.22 0.11 2.81
N GLY A 51 2.93 -0.12 3.04
CA GLY A 51 1.88 0.24 2.07
C GLY A 51 1.81 1.73 1.77
N LEU A 52 1.87 2.59 2.79
CA LEU A 52 1.89 4.05 2.61
C LEU A 52 3.13 4.51 1.82
N SER A 53 4.29 3.92 2.11
CA SER A 53 5.54 4.23 1.39
C SER A 53 5.46 3.81 -0.08
N PHE A 54 4.91 2.63 -0.35
CA PHE A 54 4.67 2.12 -1.70
C PHE A 54 3.74 3.03 -2.51
N LEU A 55 2.61 3.44 -1.92
CA LEU A 55 1.64 4.32 -2.56
C LEU A 55 2.24 5.68 -2.92
N ARG A 56 2.99 6.29 -1.99
CA ARG A 56 3.71 7.54 -2.25
C ARG A 56 4.70 7.39 -3.41
N GLN A 57 5.45 6.30 -3.45
CA GLN A 57 6.44 6.10 -4.50
C GLN A 57 5.81 5.89 -5.88
N ASN A 58 4.68 5.19 -5.95
CA ASN A 58 3.89 5.05 -7.17
C ASN A 58 3.42 6.41 -7.69
N ASP A 59 2.91 7.26 -6.80
CA ASP A 59 2.42 8.58 -7.17
C ASP A 59 3.55 9.51 -7.68
N LEU A 60 4.73 9.45 -7.04
CA LEU A 60 5.92 10.17 -7.50
C LEU A 60 6.39 9.72 -8.89
N GLN A 61 6.37 8.42 -9.16
CA GLN A 61 6.75 7.87 -10.47
C GLN A 61 5.77 8.25 -11.57
N ARG A 62 4.49 8.42 -11.23
CA ARG A 62 3.44 8.84 -12.17
C ARG A 62 3.53 10.32 -12.54
N ASN A 63 4.03 11.15 -11.62
CA ASN A 63 4.13 12.61 -11.78
C ASN A 63 5.53 13.09 -12.22
N SER A 64 6.44 12.16 -12.56
CA SER A 64 7.78 12.44 -13.12
C SER A 64 7.75 12.38 -14.65
#